data_AF-A0A1U7D0X2-F1
#
_entry.id   AF-A0A1U7D0X2-F1
#
_cell.length_a   1.000
_cell.length_b   1.000
_cell.length_c   1.000
_cell.angle_alpha   90.00
_cell.angle_beta   90.00
_cell.angle_gamma   90.00
#
_symmetry.space_group_name_H-M   'P 1'
#
loop_
_entity.id
_entity.type
_entity.pdbx_description
1 polymer ?
#
loop_
_entity_poly.entity_id
_entity_poly.type
_entity_poly.pdbx_seq_one_letter_code
_entity_poly.pdbx_strand_id
1 'polypeptide(L)' 'MIEALKKKIVELEDEIGQAEVSADADVRKELLEDLERHIEELEARGGKAPGSALRLVRPDHDSEVEDQFDNMPI' A
#
# COMPACT_ATOMS: atom_id res chain seq x y z
N MET A 1 -11.13 14.36 -2.74
CA MET A 1 -10.64 13.95 -1.40
C MET A 1 -10.29 12.47 -1.36
N ILE A 2 -11.20 11.57 -1.72
CA ILE A 2 -10.92 10.12 -1.79
C ILE A 2 -9.83 9.78 -2.83
N GLU A 3 -9.83 10.45 -3.98
CA GLU A 3 -8.79 10.28 -5.01
C GLU A 3 -7.39 10.71 -4.55
N ALA A 4 -7.30 11.73 -3.70
CA ALA A 4 -6.02 12.18 -3.15
C ALA A 4 -5.44 11.14 -2.17
N LEU A 5 -6.30 10.51 -1.35
CA LEU A 5 -5.87 9.40 -0.50
C LEU A 5 -5.45 8.18 -1.30
N LYS A 6 -6.21 7.83 -2.34
CA LYS A 6 -5.82 6.71 -3.23
C LYS A 6 -4.47 6.95 -3.89
N LYS A 7 -4.22 8.17 -4.37
CA LYS A 7 -2.93 8.54 -4.95
C LYS A 7 -1.80 8.41 -3.92
N LYS A 8 -2.04 8.88 -2.70
CA LYS A 8 -1.07 8.81 -1.61
C LYS A 8 -0.77 7.36 -1.17
N ILE A 9 -1.78 6.49 -1.18
CA ILE A 9 -1.59 5.05 -0.93
C ILE A 9 -0.68 4.42 -2.00
N VAL A 10 -0.91 4.74 -3.28
CA VAL A 10 -0.05 4.23 -4.38
C VAL A 10 1.38 4.76 -4.27
N GLU A 11 1.56 6.03 -3.88
CA GLU A 11 2.89 6.61 -3.62
C GLU A 11 3.60 5.87 -2.47
N LEU A 12 2.89 5.60 -1.37
CA LEU A 12 3.42 4.82 -0.25
C LEU A 12 3.77 3.37 -0.64
N GLU A 13 2.98 2.72 -1.51
CA GLU A 13 3.30 1.39 -2.03
C GLU A 13 4.63 1.39 -2.81
N ASP A 14 4.86 2.40 -3.65
CA ASP A 14 6.11 2.55 -4.39
C ASP A 14 7.30 2.81 -3.45
N GLU A 15 7.13 3.71 -2.48
CA GLU A 15 8.14 4.00 -1.45
C GLU A 15 8.50 2.76 -0.62
N ILE A 16 7.52 1.93 -0.25
CA ILE A 16 7.76 0.66 0.44
C ILE A 16 8.57 -0.30 -0.43
N GLY A 17 8.25 -0.38 -1.74
CA GLY A 17 9.03 -1.16 -2.69
C GLY A 17 10.48 -0.68 -2.79
N GLN A 18 10.70 0.64 -2.84
CA GLN A 18 12.06 1.22 -2.85
C GLN A 18 12.81 0.99 -1.54
N ALA A 19 12.14 1.06 -0.39
CA ALA A 19 12.72 0.79 0.93
C ALA A 19 13.11 -0.69 1.08
N GLU A 20 12.33 -1.62 0.50
CA GLU A 20 12.68 -3.05 0.45
C GLU A 20 13.94 -3.29 -0.39
N VAL A 21 14.09 -2.59 -1.52
CA VAL A 21 15.31 -2.63 -2.36
C VAL A 21 16.52 -2.02 -1.63
N SER A 22 16.30 -0.97 -0.84
CA SER A 22 17.35 -0.28 -0.08
C SER A 22 17.76 -1.03 1.20
N ALA A 23 17.04 -2.09 1.56
CA ALA A 23 17.22 -2.88 2.79
C ALA A 23 17.09 -2.07 4.10
N ASP A 24 16.41 -0.92 4.05
CA ASP A 24 16.13 -0.06 5.20
C ASP A 24 14.90 -0.56 5.94
N ALA A 25 15.10 -1.55 6.83
CA ALA A 25 14.01 -2.21 7.56
C ALA A 25 13.20 -1.26 8.47
N ASP A 26 13.86 -0.28 9.09
CA ASP A 26 13.19 0.74 9.92
C ASP A 26 12.29 1.65 9.09
N VAL A 27 12.78 2.11 7.93
CA VAL A 27 12.01 2.95 7.00
C VAL A 27 10.82 2.18 6.42
N ARG A 28 11.05 0.93 6.00
CA ARG A 28 10.00 0.05 5.50
C ARG A 28 8.88 -0.15 6.53
N LYS A 29 9.24 -0.30 7.80
CA LYS A 29 8.25 -0.46 8.88
C LYS A 29 7.45 0.83 9.11
N GLU A 30 8.12 1.98 9.15
CA GLU A 30 7.45 3.28 9.29
C GLU A 30 6.46 3.53 8.13
N LEU A 31 6.86 3.23 6.90
CA LEU A 31 6.01 3.38 5.71
C LEU A 31 4.81 2.41 5.74
N LEU A 32 4.98 1.19 6.22
CA LEU A 32 3.88 0.23 6.39
C LEU A 32 2.85 0.71 7.43
N GLU A 33 3.31 1.26 8.55
CA GLU A 33 2.42 1.84 9.57
C GLU A 33 1.66 3.05 9.01
N ASP A 34 2.32 3.90 8.22
CA ASP A 34 1.68 5.05 7.57
C ASP A 34 0.67 4.62 6.49
N LEU A 35 1.00 3.58 5.72
CA LEU A 35 0.11 2.96 4.73
C LEU A 35 -1.17 2.42 5.39
N GLU A 36 -1.04 1.69 6.51
CA GLU A 36 -2.20 1.16 7.24
C GLU A 36 -3.14 2.28 7.70
N ARG A 37 -2.56 3.34 8.28
CA ARG A 37 -3.33 4.50 8.74
C ARG A 37 -4.09 5.19 7.62
N HIS A 38 -3.48 5.34 6.44
CA HIS A 38 -4.12 5.94 5.28
C HIS A 38 -5.20 5.02 4.69
N ILE A 39 -5.01 3.71 4.71
CA ILE A 39 -6.04 2.73 4.33
C ILE A 39 -7.25 2.86 5.25
N GLU A 40 -7.05 2.84 6.57
CA GLU A 40 -8.14 2.99 7.54
C GLU A 40 -8.86 4.33 7.37
N GLU A 41 -8.14 5.43 7.13
CA GLU A 41 -8.75 6.73 6.85
C GLU A 41 -9.56 6.71 5.54
N LEU A 42 -9.07 6.02 4.51
CA LEU A 42 -9.77 5.87 3.24
C LEU A 42 -11.08 5.08 3.43
N GLU A 43 -11.02 3.95 4.15
CA GLU A 43 -12.17 3.10 4.45
C GLU A 43 -13.20 3.80 5.34
N ALA A 44 -12.75 4.52 6.37
CA ALA A 44 -13.61 5.33 7.24
C ALA A 44 -14.37 6.44 6.46
N ARG A 45 -13.78 6.93 5.36
CA ARG A 45 -14.40 7.89 4.45
C ARG A 45 -15.27 7.24 3.37
N GLY A 46 -15.45 5.92 3.41
CA GLY A 46 -16.22 5.14 2.44
C GLY A 46 -15.46 4.85 1.12
N GLY A 47 -14.16 5.09 1.08
CA GLY A 47 -13.29 4.73 -0.03
C GLY A 47 -12.76 3.30 0.13
N LYS A 48 -12.69 2.56 -0.97
CA LYS A 48 -12.06 1.23 -0.96
C LYS A 48 -10.55 1.35 -1.23
N ALA A 49 -9.74 0.79 -0.35
CA ALA A 49 -8.30 0.67 -0.54
C ALA A 49 -7.96 -0.35 -1.64
N PRO A 50 -6.83 -0.15 -2.35
CA PRO A 50 -6.34 -1.13 -3.31
C PRO A 50 -5.91 -2.42 -2.59
N GLY A 51 -6.17 -3.57 -3.23
CA GLY A 51 -5.85 -4.89 -2.67
C GLY A 51 -4.36 -5.12 -2.49
N SER A 52 -3.53 -4.55 -3.37
CA SER A 52 -2.06 -4.54 -3.27
C SER A 52 -1.58 -3.89 -1.97
N ALA A 53 -2.10 -2.71 -1.61
CA ALA A 53 -1.78 -2.03 -0.36
C ALA A 53 -2.23 -2.83 0.87
N LEU A 54 -3.45 -3.39 0.83
CA LEU A 54 -3.98 -4.21 1.92
C LEU A 54 -3.10 -5.44 2.20
N ARG A 55 -2.51 -6.05 1.18
CA ARG A 55 -1.59 -7.20 1.35
C ARG A 55 -0.28 -6.83 2.02
N LEU A 56 0.22 -5.64 1.76
CA LEU A 56 1.46 -5.16 2.35
C LEU A 56 1.31 -4.98 3.87
N VAL A 57 0.18 -4.42 4.32
CA VAL A 57 -0.07 -4.19 5.75
C VAL A 57 -0.71 -5.37 6.47
N ARG A 58 -1.54 -6.15 5.78
CA ARG A 58 -2.28 -7.30 6.33
C ARG A 58 -2.01 -8.56 5.51
N PRO A 59 -0.79 -9.14 5.63
CA PRO A 59 -0.44 -10.36 4.90
C PRO A 59 -1.30 -11.57 5.28
N ASP A 60 -1.95 -11.56 6.47
CA ASP A 60 -2.83 -12.64 6.94
C ASP A 60 -4.25 -12.61 6.35
N HIS A 61 -4.65 -11.56 5.62
CA HIS A 61 -6.07 -11.29 5.32
C HIS A 61 -6.51 -11.51 3.85
N ASP A 62 -5.84 -12.33 3.04
CA ASP A 62 -6.49 -13.13 1.98
C ASP A 62 -5.46 -13.83 1.08
N SER A 63 -5.62 -15.15 0.95
CA SER A 63 -4.83 -16.05 0.11
C SER A 63 -5.21 -16.01 -1.40
N GLU A 64 -5.92 -15.01 -1.92
CA GLU A 64 -6.59 -15.16 -3.24
C GLU A 64 -6.55 -13.95 -4.18
N VAL A 65 -5.47 -13.19 -4.26
CA VAL A 65 -5.48 -12.03 -5.19
C VAL A 65 -4.42 -12.11 -6.31
N GLU A 66 -4.87 -12.71 -7.41
CA GLU A 66 -4.17 -12.82 -8.67
C GLU A 66 -3.58 -11.47 -9.12
N ASP A 67 -2.39 -11.55 -9.71
CA ASP A 67 -1.78 -10.64 -10.67
C ASP A 67 -2.49 -9.30 -10.92
N GLN A 68 -2.12 -8.28 -10.15
CA GLN A 68 -2.26 -6.88 -10.55
C GLN A 68 -0.94 -6.13 -10.29
N PHE A 69 0.15 -6.71 -10.77
CA PHE A 69 1.31 -5.91 -11.17
C PHE A 69 0.92 -5.20 -12.47
N ASP A 70 0.20 -4.10 -12.32
CA ASP A 70 -0.20 -3.25 -13.44
C ASP A 70 1.05 -2.61 -14.05
N ASN A 71 1.42 -3.08 -15.24
CA ASN A 71 2.11 -2.33 -16.30
C ASN A 71 3.26 -1.38 -15.88
N MET A 72 4.36 -1.91 -15.35
CA MET A 72 5.64 -1.20 -15.42
C MET A 72 6.22 -1.39 -16.83
N PRO A 73 6.38 -0.34 -17.67
CA PRO A 73 7.04 -0.50 -18.96
C PRO A 73 8.54 -0.76 -18.68
N ILE A 74 9.06 -1.86 -19.26
CA ILE A 74 10.50 -2.17 -19.28
C ILE A 74 11.26 -1.11 -20.07
#